data_AF-A0A5C6W8K2-F1
#
_entry.id   AF-A0A5C6W8K2-F1
#
_cell.length_a   1.000
_cell.length_b   1.000
_cell.length_c   1.000
_cell.angle_alpha   90.00
_cell.angle_beta   90.00
_cell.angle_gamma   90.00
#
_symmetry.space_group_name_H-M   'P 1'
#
loop_
_entity.id
_entity.type
_entity.pdbx_description
1 polymer ?
#
loop_
_entity_poly.entity_id
_entity_poly.type
_entity_poly.pdbx_seq_one_letter_code
_entity_poly.pdbx_strand_id
1 'polypeptide(L)'
;MGQVRMKVLFIFFIFLISLSQHVAAEKPNERPQSDILSHVQNAFEAQVSLTEEPRSKEEIERILGEYFLDSFIKVYLKENVESVNNQYIVYGTDLPKNTIPFFQYNGETVIEIVDEQAMIYEYFEANNEGPVSYDNHYEVVFLKKTNNNWKISSIEHEVNKPFLNKEPARSNMVHLDLIDTNVVNRLSTSETVEFNQYNLSNATQGISFLSTYLLSKNLINDFYF
;
A
#
# COMPACT_ATOMS: atom_id res chain seq x y z
N MET A 1 51.53 -35.93 39.89
CA MET A 1 51.37 -34.85 38.88
C MET A 1 50.53 -35.22 37.66
N GLY A 2 50.49 -36.48 37.21
CA GLY A 2 49.75 -36.89 35.99
C GLY A 2 48.21 -36.82 36.09
N GLN A 3 47.62 -37.21 37.22
CA GLN A 3 46.15 -37.23 37.35
C GLN A 3 45.51 -35.84 37.42
N VAL A 4 46.19 -34.85 37.99
CA VAL A 4 45.68 -33.46 38.06
C VAL A 4 45.67 -32.84 36.67
N ARG A 5 46.70 -33.10 35.85
CA ARG A 5 46.78 -32.63 34.46
C ARG A 5 45.67 -33.24 33.59
N MET A 6 45.34 -34.52 33.80
CA MET A 6 44.28 -35.20 33.06
C MET A 6 42.87 -34.70 33.42
N LYS A 7 42.63 -34.36 34.70
CA LYS A 7 41.34 -33.76 35.13
C LYS A 7 41.16 -32.33 34.61
N VAL A 8 42.24 -31.53 34.58
CA VAL A 8 42.18 -30.17 34.01
C VAL A 8 41.91 -30.21 32.50
N LEU A 9 42.51 -31.15 31.76
CA LEU A 9 42.25 -31.31 30.33
C LEU A 9 40.80 -31.71 30.04
N PHE A 10 40.22 -32.57 30.89
CA PHE A 10 38.83 -33.03 30.74
C PHE A 10 37.81 -31.91 31.02
N ILE A 11 38.07 -31.07 32.02
CA ILE A 11 37.24 -29.89 32.32
C ILE A 11 37.31 -28.86 31.19
N PHE A 12 38.49 -28.66 30.60
CA PHE A 12 38.65 -27.78 29.44
C PHE A 12 37.88 -28.29 28.21
N PHE A 13 37.86 -29.61 28.00
CA PHE A 13 37.11 -30.22 26.90
C PHE A 13 35.59 -30.08 27.07
N ILE A 14 35.06 -30.21 28.29
CA ILE A 14 33.63 -29.97 28.58
C ILE A 14 33.27 -28.50 28.36
N PHE A 15 34.15 -27.56 28.74
CA PHE A 15 33.93 -26.13 28.53
C PHE A 15 33.89 -25.76 27.03
N LEU A 16 34.68 -26.44 26.20
CA LEU A 16 34.69 -26.24 24.74
C LEU A 16 33.41 -26.75 24.06
N ILE A 17 32.76 -27.79 24.59
CA ILE A 17 31.51 -28.32 24.02
C ILE A 17 30.34 -27.37 24.27
N SER A 18 30.33 -26.65 25.40
CA SER A 18 29.32 -25.66 25.77
C SER A 18 29.33 -24.36 24.94
N LEU A 19 30.37 -24.15 24.12
CA LEU A 19 30.46 -23.04 23.17
C LEU A 19 29.82 -23.35 21.80
N SER A 20 29.17 -24.52 21.67
CA SER A 20 28.32 -24.82 20.51
C SER A 20 27.09 -23.91 20.54
N GLN A 21 27.23 -22.70 20.01
CA GLN A 21 26.09 -21.86 19.71
C GLN A 21 25.18 -22.64 18.76
N HIS A 22 23.96 -22.91 19.21
CA HIS A 22 22.88 -23.33 18.34
C HIS A 22 22.68 -22.23 17.28
N VAL A 23 23.32 -22.37 16.13
CA VAL A 23 22.89 -21.65 14.93
C VAL A 23 21.60 -22.33 14.50
N ALA A 24 20.47 -21.75 14.91
CA ALA A 24 19.20 -22.09 14.29
C ALA A 24 19.35 -21.82 12.79
N ALA A 25 19.25 -22.88 11.99
CA ALA A 25 19.24 -22.77 10.55
C ALA A 25 17.94 -22.06 10.15
N GLU A 26 18.01 -20.73 10.03
CA GLU A 26 16.94 -19.90 9.47
C GLU A 26 16.71 -20.37 8.03
N LYS A 27 15.48 -20.78 7.69
CA LYS A 27 15.23 -21.28 6.34
C LYS A 27 15.54 -20.13 5.36
N PRO A 28 16.29 -20.36 4.27
CA PRO A 28 16.74 -19.29 3.37
C PRO A 28 15.62 -18.39 2.81
N ASN A 29 14.36 -18.85 2.86
CA ASN A 29 13.19 -18.15 2.33
C ASN A 29 12.40 -17.37 3.40
N GLU A 30 12.68 -17.55 4.70
CA GLU A 30 11.92 -16.89 5.78
C GLU A 30 12.42 -15.45 6.01
N ARG A 31 13.73 -15.21 5.83
CA ARG A 31 14.36 -13.91 6.09
C ARG A 31 13.88 -12.75 5.19
N PRO A 32 13.74 -12.91 3.87
CA PRO A 32 13.25 -11.83 3.01
C PRO A 32 11.78 -11.44 3.32
N GLN A 33 10.99 -12.40 3.78
CA GLN A 33 9.58 -12.19 4.12
C GLN A 33 9.44 -11.46 5.45
N SER A 34 10.21 -11.83 6.48
CA SER A 34 10.21 -11.13 7.77
C SER A 34 10.65 -9.67 7.64
N ASP A 35 11.62 -9.39 6.77
CA ASP A 35 12.12 -8.04 6.55
C ASP A 35 11.08 -7.14 5.86
N ILE A 36 10.36 -7.68 4.87
CA ILE A 36 9.27 -6.97 4.17
C ILE A 36 8.09 -6.70 5.12
N LEU A 37 7.72 -7.68 5.94
CA LEU A 37 6.63 -7.52 6.91
C LEU A 37 6.94 -6.42 7.93
N SER A 38 8.15 -6.46 8.50
CA SER A 38 8.62 -5.45 9.45
C SER A 38 8.69 -4.07 8.80
N HIS A 39 9.10 -3.99 7.52
CA HIS A 39 9.12 -2.73 6.79
C HIS A 39 7.72 -2.13 6.63
N VAL A 40 6.71 -2.94 6.28
CA VAL A 40 5.32 -2.46 6.15
C VAL A 40 4.72 -2.10 7.51
N GLN A 41 5.02 -2.84 8.57
CA GLN A 41 4.59 -2.48 9.92
C GLN A 41 5.17 -1.13 10.37
N ASN A 42 6.48 -0.92 10.19
CA ASN A 42 7.13 0.35 10.52
C ASN A 42 6.59 1.51 9.67
N ALA A 43 6.22 1.26 8.41
CA ALA A 43 5.58 2.23 7.54
C ALA A 43 4.18 2.62 8.04
N PHE A 44 3.41 1.66 8.56
CA PHE A 44 2.11 1.92 9.18
C PHE A 44 2.27 2.78 10.44
N GLU A 45 3.20 2.42 11.32
CA GLU A 45 3.52 3.21 12.51
C GLU A 45 3.96 4.64 12.14
N ALA A 46 4.73 4.79 11.06
CA ALA A 46 5.09 6.10 10.54
C ALA A 46 3.85 6.90 10.11
N GLN A 47 2.90 6.31 9.38
CA GLN A 47 1.63 6.97 9.03
C GLN A 47 0.80 7.35 10.26
N VAL A 48 0.70 6.46 11.25
CA VAL A 48 0.01 6.74 12.52
C VAL A 48 0.65 7.91 13.26
N SER A 49 1.98 7.97 13.31
CA SER A 49 2.69 9.06 13.99
C SER A 49 2.34 10.44 13.41
N LEU A 50 2.04 10.52 12.10
CA LEU A 50 1.63 11.76 11.44
C LEU A 50 0.32 12.35 11.98
N THR A 51 -0.46 11.55 12.70
CA THR A 51 -1.74 11.96 13.31
C THR A 51 -1.59 12.60 14.69
N GLU A 52 -0.44 12.44 15.33
CA GLU A 52 -0.24 12.82 16.74
C GLU A 52 -0.08 14.34 16.93
N GLU A 53 0.59 15.02 15.99
CA GLU A 53 0.89 16.45 16.09
C GLU A 53 1.12 17.11 14.71
N PRO A 54 0.88 18.43 14.57
CA PRO A 54 1.22 19.18 13.38
C PRO A 54 2.74 19.24 13.13
N ARG A 55 3.16 19.05 11.88
CA ARG A 55 4.57 19.03 11.45
C ARG A 55 4.82 19.88 10.21
N SER A 56 6.09 20.12 9.88
CA SER A 56 6.42 20.75 8.60
C SER A 56 6.19 19.77 7.44
N LYS A 57 5.98 20.28 6.22
CA LYS A 57 5.80 19.41 5.06
C LYS A 57 7.05 18.57 4.79
N GLU A 58 8.22 19.18 4.92
CA GLU A 58 9.52 18.53 4.73
C GLU A 58 9.76 17.41 5.76
N GLU A 59 9.22 17.58 6.97
CA GLU A 59 9.26 16.53 7.98
C GLU A 59 8.35 15.36 7.65
N ILE A 60 7.12 15.62 7.20
CA ILE A 60 6.21 14.57 6.73
C ILE A 60 6.84 13.80 5.56
N GLU A 61 7.38 14.52 4.57
CA GLU A 61 8.06 13.94 3.41
C GLU A 61 9.26 13.08 3.84
N ARG A 62 10.04 13.51 4.83
CA ARG A 62 11.17 12.75 5.38
C ARG A 62 10.72 11.48 6.11
N ILE A 63 9.68 11.56 6.95
CA ILE A 63 9.13 10.40 7.68
C ILE A 63 8.62 9.35 6.68
N LEU A 64 7.83 9.78 5.70
CA LEU A 64 7.30 8.87 4.67
C LEU A 64 8.39 8.41 3.69
N GLY A 65 9.38 9.25 3.41
CA GLY A 65 10.47 9.00 2.49
C GLY A 65 11.29 7.76 2.83
N GLU A 66 11.31 7.32 4.08
CA GLU A 66 11.97 6.08 4.51
C GLU A 66 11.25 4.81 4.02
N TYR A 67 9.95 4.88 3.74
CA TYR A 67 9.11 3.70 3.46
C TYR A 67 8.40 3.73 2.11
N PHE A 68 8.04 4.90 1.62
CA PHE A 68 7.16 5.06 0.46
C PHE A 68 7.92 5.58 -0.77
N LEU A 69 7.44 5.25 -1.97
CA LEU A 69 7.92 5.90 -3.19
C LEU A 69 7.49 7.37 -3.22
N ASP A 70 8.33 8.25 -3.78
CA ASP A 70 8.01 9.67 -3.97
C ASP A 70 6.67 9.89 -4.69
N SER A 71 6.32 9.02 -5.64
CA SER A 71 5.04 9.07 -6.34
C SER A 71 3.85 8.84 -5.39
N PHE A 72 3.99 7.91 -4.45
CA PHE A 72 2.99 7.64 -3.43
C PHE A 72 2.88 8.81 -2.46
N ILE A 73 4.02 9.33 -1.97
CA ILE A 73 4.06 10.46 -1.03
C ILE A 73 3.32 11.67 -1.59
N LYS A 74 3.51 11.99 -2.87
CA LYS A 74 2.79 13.11 -3.53
C LYS A 74 1.27 12.95 -3.48
N VAL A 75 0.76 11.73 -3.69
CA VAL A 75 -0.67 11.43 -3.59
C VAL A 75 -1.13 11.50 -2.13
N TYR A 76 -0.38 10.87 -1.22
CA TYR A 76 -0.69 10.84 0.21
C TYR A 76 -0.81 12.25 0.80
N LEU A 77 0.15 13.13 0.52
CA LEU A 77 0.13 14.52 0.98
C LEU A 77 -1.06 15.30 0.43
N LYS A 78 -1.44 15.05 -0.83
CA LYS A 78 -2.56 15.74 -1.45
C LYS A 78 -3.90 15.34 -0.83
N GLU A 79 -4.02 14.09 -0.40
CA GLU A 79 -5.31 13.50 0.00
C GLU A 79 -5.53 13.46 1.51
N ASN A 80 -4.47 13.44 2.33
CA ASN A 80 -4.60 13.21 3.77
C ASN A 80 -4.09 14.35 4.66
N VAL A 81 -3.43 15.36 4.09
CA VAL A 81 -2.76 16.39 4.87
C VAL A 81 -3.53 17.70 4.83
N GLU A 82 -3.84 18.23 6.01
CA GLU A 82 -4.52 19.50 6.21
C GLU A 82 -3.57 20.55 6.79
N SER A 83 -3.75 21.82 6.42
CA SER A 83 -2.92 22.90 6.94
C SER A 83 -3.48 23.48 8.24
N VAL A 84 -2.63 23.60 9.27
CA VAL A 84 -2.98 24.19 10.57
C VAL A 84 -1.82 25.05 11.04
N ASN A 85 -2.06 26.35 11.29
CA ASN A 85 -1.06 27.29 11.84
C ASN A 85 0.31 27.25 11.12
N ASN A 86 0.30 27.29 9.78
CA ASN A 86 1.50 27.21 8.93
C ASN A 86 2.25 25.87 8.99
N GLN A 87 1.68 24.87 9.67
CA GLN A 87 2.11 23.48 9.68
C GLN A 87 1.05 22.61 8.99
N TYR A 88 1.25 21.30 9.08
CA TYR A 88 0.46 20.28 8.41
C TYR A 88 0.15 19.13 9.38
N ILE A 89 -1.08 18.62 9.35
CA ILE A 89 -1.51 17.49 10.19
C ILE A 89 -2.28 16.48 9.34
N VAL A 90 -2.14 15.20 9.67
CA VAL A 90 -2.99 14.13 9.13
C VAL A 90 -4.07 13.83 10.15
N TYR A 91 -5.35 13.96 9.78
CA TYR A 91 -6.43 13.53 10.66
C TYR A 91 -6.74 12.05 10.45
N GLY A 92 -7.08 11.35 11.52
CA GLY A 92 -7.65 10.00 11.42
C GLY A 92 -8.95 10.03 10.61
N THR A 93 -9.14 9.01 9.77
CA THR A 93 -10.33 8.86 8.92
C THR A 93 -10.87 7.44 9.04
N ASP A 94 -12.19 7.33 8.92
CA ASP A 94 -12.95 6.09 8.77
C ASP A 94 -12.86 5.50 7.35
N LEU A 95 -12.29 6.22 6.38
CA LEU A 95 -12.11 5.78 4.98
C LEU A 95 -10.66 5.98 4.50
N PRO A 96 -9.70 5.20 5.02
CA PRO A 96 -8.28 5.52 4.92
C PRO A 96 -7.63 5.02 3.62
N LYS A 97 -8.06 5.53 2.46
CA LYS A 97 -7.69 5.04 1.11
C LYS A 97 -6.20 4.88 0.82
N ASN A 98 -5.34 5.68 1.46
CA ASN A 98 -3.88 5.63 1.27
C ASN A 98 -3.15 5.29 2.56
N THR A 99 -3.81 4.66 3.52
CA THR A 99 -3.20 4.22 4.77
C THR A 99 -3.03 2.72 4.73
N ILE A 100 -1.92 2.22 5.25
CA ILE A 100 -1.70 0.79 5.33
C ILE A 100 -2.81 0.15 6.18
N PRO A 101 -3.46 -0.90 5.67
CA PRO A 101 -4.36 -1.76 6.43
C PRO A 101 -3.84 -2.14 7.80
N PHE A 102 -4.74 -2.26 8.77
CA PHE A 102 -4.42 -2.86 10.06
C PHE A 102 -4.38 -4.39 9.93
N PHE A 103 -3.37 -4.90 9.23
CA PHE A 103 -3.13 -6.34 9.11
C PHE A 103 -2.89 -6.97 10.48
N GLN A 104 -3.22 -8.26 10.61
CA GLN A 104 -2.93 -9.01 11.83
C GLN A 104 -1.45 -9.38 11.98
N TYR A 105 -0.67 -9.31 10.89
CA TYR A 105 0.76 -9.67 10.85
C TYR A 105 1.04 -11.09 11.37
N ASN A 106 0.11 -12.01 11.11
CA ASN A 106 0.19 -13.41 11.53
C ASN A 106 0.17 -14.35 10.30
N GLY A 107 -0.14 -15.64 10.50
CA GLY A 107 -0.18 -16.61 9.40
C GLY A 107 -1.24 -16.34 8.31
N GLU A 108 -2.17 -15.42 8.55
CA GLU A 108 -3.20 -14.98 7.59
C GLU A 108 -2.69 -13.88 6.65
N THR A 109 -1.64 -13.16 7.05
CA THR A 109 -0.97 -12.17 6.21
C THR A 109 -0.06 -12.87 5.20
N VAL A 110 -0.38 -12.77 3.92
CA VAL A 110 0.36 -13.44 2.85
C VAL A 110 1.34 -12.49 2.17
N ILE A 111 2.55 -12.97 1.91
CA ILE A 111 3.59 -12.23 1.19
C ILE A 111 3.95 -12.98 -0.09
N GLU A 112 3.79 -12.32 -1.22
CA GLU A 112 4.26 -12.81 -2.52
C GLU A 112 5.35 -11.90 -3.06
N ILE A 113 6.45 -12.49 -3.53
CA ILE A 113 7.61 -11.77 -4.08
C ILE A 113 7.89 -12.32 -5.48
N VAL A 114 7.97 -11.44 -6.48
CA VAL A 114 8.35 -11.74 -7.85
C VAL A 114 9.33 -10.67 -8.32
N ASP A 115 10.58 -11.07 -8.55
CA ASP A 115 11.69 -10.18 -8.96
C ASP A 115 11.86 -8.96 -8.03
N GLU A 116 11.62 -7.76 -8.56
CA GLU A 116 11.72 -6.48 -7.85
C GLU A 116 10.35 -5.96 -7.36
N GLN A 117 9.36 -6.85 -7.32
CA GLN A 117 8.01 -6.55 -6.84
C GLN A 117 7.64 -7.48 -5.69
N ALA A 118 6.90 -6.95 -4.73
CA ALA A 118 6.27 -7.74 -3.69
C ALA A 118 4.85 -7.23 -3.45
N MET A 119 3.99 -8.10 -2.94
CA MET A 119 2.72 -7.70 -2.35
C MET A 119 2.55 -8.38 -0.99
N ILE A 120 1.98 -7.62 -0.06
CA ILE A 120 1.47 -8.13 1.21
C ILE A 120 -0.03 -7.96 1.17
N TYR A 121 -0.79 -9.00 1.52
CA TYR A 121 -2.24 -8.91 1.55
C TYR A 121 -2.85 -9.78 2.64
N GLU A 122 -4.03 -9.40 3.09
CA GLU A 122 -4.81 -10.13 4.08
C GLU A 122 -6.29 -10.14 3.68
N TYR A 123 -7.00 -11.17 4.10
CA TYR A 123 -8.44 -11.29 3.91
C TYR A 123 -9.17 -10.70 5.11
N PHE A 124 -10.14 -9.83 4.84
CA PHE A 124 -10.99 -9.22 5.85
C PHE A 124 -12.39 -9.80 5.74
N GLU A 125 -12.85 -10.45 6.82
CA GLU A 125 -14.22 -10.93 6.93
C GLU A 125 -15.20 -9.76 7.01
N ALA A 126 -16.37 -9.92 6.38
CA ALA A 126 -17.41 -8.90 6.36
C ALA A 126 -17.77 -8.45 7.79
N ASN A 127 -17.74 -7.15 8.02
CA ASN A 127 -18.22 -6.56 9.26
C ASN A 127 -19.54 -5.85 8.99
N ASN A 128 -20.60 -6.29 9.68
CA ASN A 128 -21.92 -5.67 9.63
C ASN A 128 -22.31 -5.01 10.95
N GLU A 129 -21.36 -4.91 11.88
CA GLU A 129 -21.56 -4.37 13.22
C GLU A 129 -20.77 -3.07 13.42
N GLY A 130 -21.41 -2.10 14.10
CA GLY A 130 -20.80 -0.81 14.41
C GLY A 130 -21.07 0.27 13.36
N PRO A 131 -20.37 1.43 13.44
CA PRO A 131 -20.63 2.59 12.59
C PRO A 131 -20.12 2.44 11.15
N VAL A 132 -19.26 1.45 10.89
CA VAL A 132 -18.66 1.19 9.58
C VAL A 132 -18.90 -0.28 9.23
N SER A 133 -19.49 -0.52 8.05
CA SER A 133 -19.77 -1.85 7.54
C SER A 133 -19.08 -2.08 6.20
N TYR A 134 -18.64 -3.31 5.95
CA TYR A 134 -18.00 -3.71 4.69
C TYR A 134 -18.23 -5.20 4.41
N ASP A 135 -18.23 -5.56 3.13
CA ASP A 135 -18.30 -6.95 2.68
C ASP A 135 -16.94 -7.65 2.81
N ASN A 136 -16.93 -8.97 2.62
CA ASN A 136 -15.71 -9.75 2.52
C ASN A 136 -14.80 -9.21 1.42
N HIS A 137 -13.54 -8.95 1.74
CA HIS A 137 -12.60 -8.42 0.76
C HIS A 137 -11.15 -8.74 1.10
N TYR A 138 -10.24 -8.37 0.22
CA TYR A 138 -8.81 -8.33 0.49
C TYR A 138 -8.34 -6.88 0.54
N GLU A 139 -7.34 -6.63 1.36
CA GLU A 139 -6.56 -5.40 1.31
C GLU A 139 -5.11 -5.75 0.98
N VAL A 140 -4.45 -4.89 0.20
CA VAL A 140 -3.12 -5.18 -0.36
C VAL A 140 -2.20 -3.97 -0.33
N VAL A 141 -0.95 -4.22 0.04
CA VAL A 141 0.17 -3.27 -0.04
C VAL A 141 1.15 -3.78 -1.08
N PHE A 142 1.38 -2.99 -2.12
CA PHE A 142 2.37 -3.29 -3.15
C PHE A 142 3.69 -2.59 -2.86
N LEU A 143 4.79 -3.32 -3.05
CA LEU A 143 6.14 -2.83 -2.87
C LEU A 143 6.96 -2.99 -4.16
N LYS A 144 7.88 -2.05 -4.38
CA LYS A 144 8.91 -2.12 -5.41
C LYS A 144 10.29 -2.01 -4.79
N LYS A 145 11.23 -2.76 -5.33
CA LYS A 145 12.63 -2.67 -4.93
C LYS A 145 13.29 -1.47 -5.62
N THR A 146 13.89 -0.58 -4.84
CA THR A 146 14.63 0.61 -5.32
C THR A 146 15.96 0.71 -4.60
N ASN A 147 17.08 0.79 -5.31
CA ASN A 147 18.42 0.92 -4.71
C ASN A 147 18.68 -0.08 -3.56
N ASN A 148 18.29 -1.34 -3.77
CA ASN A 148 18.33 -2.44 -2.78
C ASN A 148 17.37 -2.35 -1.58
N ASN A 149 16.51 -1.34 -1.48
CA ASN A 149 15.49 -1.21 -0.44
C ASN A 149 14.09 -1.43 -1.01
N TRP A 150 13.19 -2.04 -0.25
CA TRP A 150 11.77 -2.06 -0.60
C TRP A 150 11.12 -0.71 -0.30
N LYS A 151 10.22 -0.28 -1.18
CA LYS A 151 9.39 0.91 -1.00
C LYS A 151 7.96 0.60 -1.36
N ILE A 152 7.03 1.09 -0.56
CA ILE A 152 5.59 0.96 -0.82
C ILE A 152 5.23 1.84 -2.02
N SER A 153 4.62 1.22 -3.03
CA SER A 153 4.24 1.87 -4.28
C SER A 153 2.76 2.20 -4.38
N SER A 154 1.91 1.38 -3.79
CA SER A 154 0.45 1.55 -3.77
C SER A 154 -0.19 0.71 -2.67
N ILE A 155 -1.40 1.12 -2.29
CA ILE A 155 -2.26 0.45 -1.33
C ILE A 155 -3.63 0.35 -1.99
N GLU A 156 -4.27 -0.82 -1.90
CA GLU A 156 -5.63 -1.02 -2.41
C GLU A 156 -6.48 -1.69 -1.33
N HIS A 157 -7.70 -1.18 -1.17
CA HIS A 157 -8.70 -1.65 -0.21
C HIS A 157 -9.87 -2.25 -0.97
N GLU A 158 -10.63 -3.12 -0.30
CA GLU A 158 -11.86 -3.71 -0.86
C GLU A 158 -11.67 -4.40 -2.22
N VAL A 159 -10.55 -5.08 -2.42
CA VAL A 159 -10.24 -5.75 -3.69
C VAL A 159 -10.61 -7.23 -3.66
N ASN A 160 -10.80 -7.81 -4.85
CA ASN A 160 -10.79 -9.26 -5.02
C ASN A 160 -9.39 -9.81 -4.72
N LYS A 161 -9.30 -11.13 -4.52
CA LYS A 161 -8.02 -11.79 -4.24
C LYS A 161 -6.92 -11.32 -5.19
N PRO A 162 -5.87 -10.65 -4.68
CA PRO A 162 -4.83 -10.07 -5.53
C PRO A 162 -3.93 -11.16 -6.11
N PHE A 163 -3.25 -10.83 -7.20
CA PHE A 163 -2.23 -11.68 -7.81
C PHE A 163 -1.10 -10.80 -8.33
N LEU A 164 0.14 -11.24 -8.11
CA LEU A 164 1.31 -10.56 -8.64
C LEU A 164 1.62 -11.11 -10.03
N ASN A 165 1.50 -10.27 -11.06
CA ASN A 165 1.79 -10.68 -12.44
C ASN A 165 3.29 -10.97 -12.62
N LYS A 166 3.61 -12.12 -13.21
CA LYS A 166 4.98 -12.50 -13.57
C LYS A 166 5.48 -11.86 -14.86
N GLU A 167 4.64 -11.10 -15.56
CA GLU A 167 5.12 -10.35 -16.72
C GLU A 167 5.85 -9.08 -16.26
N PRO A 168 7.05 -8.81 -16.78
CA PRO A 168 7.78 -7.59 -16.45
C PRO A 168 6.86 -6.42 -16.76
N ALA A 169 6.77 -5.46 -15.83
CA ALA A 169 5.98 -4.25 -15.97
C ALA A 169 6.35 -3.52 -17.27
N ARG A 170 5.69 -3.86 -18.38
CA ARG A 170 5.56 -2.96 -19.51
C ARG A 170 4.80 -1.79 -18.94
N SER A 171 5.49 -0.65 -18.84
CA SER A 171 4.85 0.62 -18.61
C SER A 171 3.68 0.72 -19.57
N ASN A 172 2.46 0.59 -19.06
CA ASN A 172 1.27 1.08 -19.73
C ASN A 172 1.34 2.62 -19.71
N MET A 173 2.35 3.17 -20.40
CA MET A 173 2.15 4.41 -21.14
C MET A 173 1.13 4.04 -22.20
N VAL A 174 -0.13 4.34 -21.92
CA VAL A 174 -1.11 4.55 -22.98
C VAL A 174 -0.47 5.58 -23.91
N HIS A 175 0.04 5.11 -25.05
CA HIS A 175 0.44 5.97 -26.15
C HIS A 175 -0.84 6.66 -26.59
N LEU A 176 -1.05 7.87 -26.10
CA LEU A 176 -2.14 8.76 -26.50
C LEU A 176 -1.76 9.41 -27.85
N ASP A 177 -1.53 8.55 -28.85
CA ASP A 177 -1.47 8.88 -30.26
C ASP A 177 -2.27 7.74 -30.92
N LEU A 178 -3.47 7.91 -31.47
CA LEU A 178 -3.92 8.92 -32.41
C LEU A 178 -5.43 9.11 -32.23
N ILE A 179 -5.87 10.26 -31.72
CA ILE A 179 -7.24 10.72 -32.03
C ILE A 179 -7.15 11.37 -33.41
N ASP A 180 -7.57 10.63 -34.43
CA ASP A 180 -7.80 11.14 -35.77
C ASP A 180 -8.77 12.32 -35.69
N THR A 181 -8.29 13.52 -36.00
CA THR A 181 -9.00 14.80 -35.92
C THR A 181 -10.23 14.88 -36.85
N ASN A 182 -10.56 13.81 -37.55
CA ASN A 182 -11.72 13.68 -38.43
C ASN A 182 -13.02 13.22 -37.72
N VAL A 183 -12.98 12.83 -36.44
CA VAL A 183 -14.20 12.40 -35.71
C VAL A 183 -15.03 13.59 -35.17
N VAL A 184 -14.37 14.72 -34.84
CA VAL A 184 -15.03 15.88 -34.22
C VAL A 184 -15.95 16.63 -35.20
N ASN A 185 -15.75 16.48 -36.52
CA ASN A 185 -16.56 17.17 -37.54
C ASN A 185 -17.81 16.39 -38.01
N ARG A 186 -18.15 15.24 -37.42
CA ARG A 186 -19.33 14.43 -37.82
C ARG A 186 -20.45 14.34 -36.78
N LEU A 187 -20.39 15.10 -35.69
CA LEU A 187 -21.45 15.12 -34.67
C LEU A 187 -22.37 16.35 -34.75
N SER A 188 -22.28 17.14 -35.83
CA SER A 188 -23.11 18.32 -36.06
C SER A 188 -24.06 18.16 -37.25
N THR A 189 -24.62 16.98 -37.49
CA THR A 189 -25.84 16.87 -38.31
C THR A 189 -26.73 15.74 -37.80
N SER A 190 -28.01 16.08 -37.67
CA SER A 190 -29.13 15.30 -37.14
C SER A 190 -29.35 13.97 -37.85
N GLU A 191 -29.60 12.90 -37.08
CA GLU A 191 -30.70 11.96 -37.32
C GLU A 191 -30.86 11.01 -36.13
N THR A 192 -32.10 10.84 -35.69
CA THR A 192 -32.52 9.95 -34.60
C THR A 192 -32.29 8.50 -34.97
N VAL A 193 -31.47 7.78 -34.19
CA VAL A 193 -31.32 6.33 -34.29
C VAL A 193 -31.66 5.71 -32.92
N GLU A 194 -32.72 4.91 -32.90
CA GLU A 194 -33.12 4.05 -31.77
C GLU A 194 -31.97 3.11 -31.39
N PHE A 195 -31.53 3.17 -30.13
CA PHE A 195 -30.59 2.20 -29.58
C PHE A 195 -31.36 1.02 -28.99
N ASN A 196 -31.24 -0.13 -29.64
CA ASN A 196 -31.61 -1.42 -29.07
C ASN A 196 -30.78 -1.70 -27.81
N GLN A 197 -31.48 -1.99 -26.71
CA GLN A 197 -30.90 -2.48 -25.46
C GLN A 197 -30.25 -3.85 -25.67
N TYR A 198 -28.96 -3.90 -25.95
CA TYR A 198 -28.14 -5.06 -25.60
C TYR A 198 -26.69 -4.61 -25.35
N ASN A 199 -26.18 -4.96 -24.16
CA ASN A 199 -24.83 -4.73 -23.63
C ASN A 199 -24.47 -3.31 -23.15
N LEU A 200 -25.11 -2.92 -22.04
CA LEU A 200 -24.57 -1.90 -21.14
C LEU A 200 -24.65 -2.39 -19.68
N SER A 201 -23.82 -3.37 -19.29
CA SER A 201 -23.75 -3.83 -17.89
C SER A 201 -22.41 -3.58 -17.20
N ASN A 202 -21.35 -3.11 -17.89
CA ASN A 202 -20.01 -3.04 -17.29
C ASN A 202 -19.33 -1.65 -17.36
N ALA A 203 -20.07 -0.55 -17.57
CA ALA A 203 -19.46 0.79 -17.72
C ALA A 203 -20.12 1.91 -16.90
N THR A 204 -21.04 1.61 -15.97
CA THR A 204 -21.84 2.66 -15.31
C THR A 204 -21.59 2.86 -13.82
N GLN A 205 -20.63 2.15 -13.20
CA GLN A 205 -20.29 2.40 -11.78
C GLN A 205 -19.17 3.44 -11.56
N GLY A 206 -18.46 3.87 -12.62
CA GLY A 206 -17.35 4.84 -12.50
C GLY A 206 -17.69 6.30 -12.82
N ILE A 207 -18.85 6.57 -13.44
CA ILE A 207 -19.17 7.93 -13.95
C ILE A 207 -20.07 8.72 -12.99
N SER A 208 -20.66 8.06 -11.98
CA SER A 208 -21.54 8.72 -11.00
C SER A 208 -20.78 9.66 -10.05
N PHE A 209 -19.59 9.29 -9.56
CA PHE A 209 -18.89 10.02 -8.48
C PHE A 209 -18.18 11.32 -8.91
N LEU A 210 -17.66 11.39 -10.14
CA LEU A 210 -17.01 12.61 -10.65
C LEU A 210 -18.03 13.74 -10.85
N SER A 211 -19.28 13.41 -11.18
CA SER A 211 -20.35 14.40 -11.35
C SER A 211 -20.77 15.03 -10.03
N THR A 212 -20.88 14.22 -8.95
CA THR A 212 -21.27 14.70 -7.62
C THR A 212 -20.19 15.54 -6.95
N TYR A 213 -18.90 15.23 -7.17
CA TYR A 213 -17.78 16.03 -6.61
C TYR A 213 -17.62 17.39 -7.31
N LEU A 214 -17.89 17.48 -8.62
CA LEU A 214 -17.84 18.77 -9.33
C LEU A 214 -19.06 19.66 -9.03
N LEU A 215 -20.22 19.05 -8.74
CA LEU A 215 -21.43 19.77 -8.32
C LEU A 215 -21.30 20.37 -6.92
N SER A 216 -20.66 19.69 -5.96
CA SER A 216 -20.48 20.24 -4.61
C SER A 216 -19.50 21.41 -4.56
N LYS A 217 -18.47 21.43 -5.43
CA LYS A 217 -17.49 22.52 -5.49
C LYS A 217 -18.07 23.82 -6.08
N ASN A 218 -19.09 23.73 -6.94
CA ASN A 218 -19.77 24.90 -7.50
C ASN A 218 -20.86 25.46 -6.56
N LEU A 219 -21.41 24.65 -5.65
CA LEU A 219 -22.46 25.11 -4.72
C LEU A 219 -21.92 25.85 -3.48
N ILE A 220 -20.62 25.78 -3.20
CA ILE A 220 -20.01 26.47 -2.04
C ILE A 220 -19.64 27.93 -2.34
N ASN A 221 -19.60 28.34 -3.61
CA ASN A 221 -19.34 29.74 -3.98
C ASN A 221 -20.59 30.65 -3.94
N ASP A 222 -21.79 30.09 -3.81
CA ASP A 222 -23.05 30.87 -3.81
C ASP A 222 -23.63 31.13 -2.40
N PHE A 223 -22.94 30.73 -1.33
CA PHE A 223 -23.40 30.91 0.07
C PHE A 223 -22.65 31.97 0.88
N TYR A 224 -21.72 32.70 0.26
CA TYR A 224 -21.09 33.88 0.86
C TYR A 224 -21.13 35.07 -0.10
N PHE A 225 -22.33 35.61 -0.33
CA PHE A 225 -22.61 37.05 -0.50
C PHE A 225 -24.09 37.33 -0.19
#